data_AF-A0A1I3KW73-F1
#
_entry.id   AF-A0A1I3KW73-F1
#
_cell.length_a   1.000
_cell.length_b   1.000
_cell.length_c   1.000
_cell.angle_alpha   90.00
_cell.angle_beta   90.00
_cell.angle_gamma   90.00
#
_symmetry.space_group_name_H-M   'P 1'
#
loop_
_entity.id
_entity.type
_entity.pdbx_description
1 polymer ?
#
loop_
_entity_poly.entity_id
_entity_poly.type
_entity_poly.pdbx_seq_one_letter_code
_entity_poly.pdbx_strand_id
1 'polypeptide(L)'
;MFKKYRQPQSLLNNILTDQEKNDIAGTTFRDRYRHLVATKTNDKMINTGKFWRRKRNLSLPTLSKTNLDELKARLNPLTIEERDFYRRLLGADFYAVHATNSQDVMNRQADLVLFSRKKLIAKNIPFPEENTNRHDIDMIASDDNVFFSLEIGLKPSKNPIDGKGSRFGNTLYKIPFTNSIFDFSSMALLDLLTLETPSCQIGGLSREGLRTLSMRFYLYKRHSLCFYSRKDILNGLALSIIEVARELNAEDQKVILSASSDDEFNDILRGLFRVEIKVPNMVGVVFGQYFRFHYGARR
;
A
#
# COMPACT_ATOMS: atom_id res chain seq x y z
N MET A 1 -40.45 -17.46 -20.99
CA MET A 1 -39.47 -18.56 -21.07
C MET A 1 -38.21 -18.04 -21.78
N PHE A 2 -37.33 -17.33 -21.06
CA PHE A 2 -36.11 -16.72 -21.65
C PHE A 2 -34.92 -17.67 -21.48
N LYS A 3 -34.47 -18.29 -22.58
CA LYS A 3 -33.25 -19.11 -22.60
C LYS A 3 -32.01 -18.21 -22.53
N LYS A 4 -31.22 -18.40 -21.48
CA LYS A 4 -29.86 -17.86 -21.32
C LYS A 4 -28.98 -18.31 -22.49
N TYR A 5 -28.49 -17.38 -23.30
CA TYR A 5 -27.32 -17.62 -24.14
C TYR A 5 -26.08 -17.66 -23.23
N ARG A 6 -25.63 -18.87 -22.88
CA ARG A 6 -24.24 -19.09 -22.47
C ARG A 6 -23.39 -18.94 -23.73
N GLN A 7 -22.53 -17.92 -23.79
CA GLN A 7 -21.44 -17.96 -24.75
C GLN A 7 -20.51 -19.13 -24.39
N PRO A 8 -20.11 -19.97 -25.36
CA PRO A 8 -19.21 -21.07 -25.06
C PRO A 8 -17.78 -20.54 -24.90
N GLN A 9 -17.16 -20.87 -23.77
CA GLN A 9 -15.72 -20.75 -23.51
C GLN A 9 -14.82 -21.41 -24.58
N SER A 10 -15.39 -22.14 -25.55
CA SER A 10 -14.66 -22.85 -26.60
C SER A 10 -14.20 -21.98 -27.77
N LEU A 11 -14.69 -20.73 -27.92
CA LEU A 11 -14.28 -19.85 -29.02
C LEU A 11 -12.96 -19.10 -28.78
N LEU A 12 -12.50 -18.99 -27.53
CA LEU A 12 -11.21 -18.35 -27.19
C LEU A 12 -10.00 -19.28 -27.42
N ASN A 13 -10.19 -20.59 -27.48
CA ASN A 13 -9.09 -21.56 -27.58
C ASN A 13 -8.49 -21.70 -28.99
N ASN A 14 -9.16 -21.19 -30.02
CA ASN A 14 -8.74 -21.31 -31.43
C ASN A 14 -8.08 -20.06 -32.01
N ILE A 15 -7.89 -19.01 -31.21
CA ILE A 15 -7.33 -17.71 -31.68
C ILE A 15 -5.94 -17.46 -31.10
N LEU A 16 -5.54 -18.19 -30.05
CA LEU A 16 -4.26 -17.99 -29.36
C LEU A 16 -3.21 -18.98 -29.84
N THR A 17 -2.02 -18.46 -30.13
CA THR A 17 -0.80 -19.23 -30.36
C THR A 17 -0.43 -20.05 -29.13
N ASP A 18 0.34 -21.13 -29.30
CA ASP A 18 0.79 -21.96 -28.18
C ASP A 18 1.67 -21.19 -27.20
N GLN A 19 2.39 -20.17 -27.67
CA GLN A 19 3.14 -19.25 -26.82
C GLN A 19 2.20 -18.42 -25.93
N GLU A 20 1.15 -17.82 -26.49
CA GLU A 20 0.16 -17.06 -25.71
C GLU A 20 -0.58 -17.95 -24.70
N LYS A 21 -0.89 -19.19 -25.07
CA LYS A 21 -1.49 -20.17 -24.15
C LYS A 21 -0.55 -20.51 -22.99
N ASN A 22 0.74 -20.72 -23.27
CA ASN A 22 1.76 -20.98 -22.25
C ASN A 22 1.96 -19.76 -21.34
N ASP A 23 1.94 -18.55 -21.88
CA ASP A 23 2.07 -17.31 -21.11
C ASP A 23 0.86 -17.07 -20.19
N ILE A 24 -0.36 -17.36 -20.67
CA ILE A 24 -1.59 -17.32 -19.87
C ILE A 24 -1.55 -18.38 -18.75
N ALA A 25 -1.13 -19.60 -19.07
CA ALA A 25 -1.02 -20.68 -18.09
C ALA A 25 0.03 -20.35 -17.01
N GLY A 26 1.19 -19.82 -17.42
CA GLY A 26 2.25 -19.37 -16.52
C GLY A 26 1.80 -18.22 -15.61
N THR A 27 1.09 -17.24 -16.17
CA THR A 27 0.49 -16.13 -15.41
C THR A 27 -0.53 -16.64 -14.39
N THR A 28 -1.43 -17.53 -14.82
CA THR A 28 -2.46 -18.13 -13.95
C THR A 28 -1.83 -18.94 -12.80
N PHE A 29 -0.80 -19.72 -13.08
CA PHE A 29 -0.08 -20.48 -12.05
C PHE A 29 0.59 -19.56 -11.03
N ARG A 30 1.31 -18.55 -11.52
CA ARG A 30 2.00 -17.56 -10.69
C ARG A 30 1.03 -16.82 -9.75
N ASP A 31 -0.13 -16.43 -10.27
CA ASP A 31 -1.11 -15.68 -9.48
C ASP A 31 -1.77 -16.57 -8.43
N ARG A 32 -2.07 -17.84 -8.75
CA ARG A 32 -2.52 -18.83 -7.75
C ARG A 32 -1.49 -19.08 -6.66
N TYR A 33 -0.22 -19.21 -7.04
CA TYR A 33 0.87 -19.37 -6.08
C TYR A 33 1.00 -18.15 -5.17
N ARG A 34 0.98 -16.94 -5.74
CA ARG A 34 1.02 -15.69 -4.95
C ARG A 34 -0.18 -15.54 -4.04
N HIS A 35 -1.38 -15.89 -4.51
CA HIS A 35 -2.58 -15.91 -3.67
C HIS A 35 -2.41 -16.88 -2.49
N LEU A 36 -1.94 -18.11 -2.73
CA LEU A 36 -1.70 -19.09 -1.67
C LEU A 36 -0.69 -18.59 -0.62
N VAL A 37 0.42 -18.00 -1.09
CA VAL A 37 1.43 -17.40 -0.21
C VAL A 37 0.83 -16.24 0.59
N ALA A 38 0.07 -15.36 -0.07
CA ALA A 38 -0.60 -14.24 0.57
C ALA A 38 -1.60 -14.70 1.65
N THR A 39 -2.45 -15.67 1.34
CA THR A 39 -3.37 -16.28 2.32
C THR A 39 -2.59 -16.81 3.51
N LYS A 40 -1.58 -17.65 3.30
CA LYS A 40 -0.79 -18.23 4.39
C LYS A 40 -0.10 -17.17 5.26
N THR A 41 0.54 -16.18 4.65
CA THR A 41 1.24 -15.11 5.36
C THR A 41 0.27 -14.24 6.14
N ASN A 42 -0.84 -13.82 5.52
CA ASN A 42 -1.83 -12.95 6.15
C ASN A 42 -2.64 -13.67 7.24
N ASP A 43 -2.98 -14.95 7.04
CA ASP A 43 -3.65 -15.76 8.04
C ASP A 43 -2.74 -15.98 9.25
N LYS A 44 -1.43 -16.20 9.03
CA LYS A 44 -0.47 -16.27 10.14
C LYS A 44 -0.44 -14.95 10.90
N MET A 45 -0.35 -13.82 10.20
CA MET A 45 -0.36 -12.48 10.82
C MET A 45 -1.61 -12.30 11.71
N ILE A 46 -2.80 -12.54 11.16
CA ILE A 46 -4.08 -12.40 11.88
C ILE A 46 -4.21 -13.40 13.04
N ASN A 47 -3.81 -14.65 12.87
CA ASN A 47 -4.03 -15.67 13.89
C ASN A 47 -3.01 -15.58 15.05
N THR A 48 -1.81 -15.07 14.78
CA THR A 48 -0.73 -15.06 15.78
C THR A 48 -0.54 -13.72 16.47
N GLY A 49 -0.70 -12.59 15.75
CA GLY A 49 -0.53 -11.25 16.30
C GLY A 49 -1.59 -10.89 17.33
N LYS A 50 -1.17 -10.44 18.52
CA LYS A 50 -2.07 -10.15 19.65
C LYS A 50 -3.17 -9.13 19.33
N PHE A 51 -2.89 -8.16 18.45
CA PHE A 51 -3.89 -7.13 18.08
C PHE A 51 -5.03 -7.63 17.19
N TRP A 52 -4.88 -8.81 16.59
CA TRP A 52 -5.90 -9.41 15.72
C TRP A 52 -6.83 -10.36 16.47
N ARG A 53 -6.36 -10.97 17.58
CA ARG A 53 -7.00 -12.08 18.31
C ARG A 53 -8.42 -11.82 18.81
N ARG A 54 -8.86 -10.57 18.92
CA ARG A 54 -10.21 -10.23 19.40
C ARG A 54 -11.32 -10.52 18.37
N LYS A 55 -10.99 -10.78 17.10
CA LYS A 55 -11.98 -11.16 16.06
C LYS A 55 -11.72 -12.57 15.55
N ARG A 56 -12.61 -13.51 15.89
CA ARG A 56 -12.61 -14.87 15.33
C ARG A 56 -12.92 -14.81 13.83
N ASN A 57 -12.32 -15.70 13.04
CA ASN A 57 -12.56 -15.85 11.59
C ASN A 57 -12.30 -14.57 10.77
N LEU A 58 -11.42 -13.69 11.24
CA LEU A 58 -11.02 -12.52 10.49
C LEU A 58 -10.09 -12.91 9.35
N SER A 59 -10.32 -12.36 8.16
CA SER A 59 -9.37 -12.39 7.05
C SER A 59 -9.17 -10.97 6.53
N LEU A 60 -8.00 -10.65 5.98
CA LEU A 60 -7.76 -9.33 5.40
C LEU A 60 -8.72 -8.99 4.25
N PRO A 61 -9.06 -9.91 3.33
CA PRO A 61 -10.06 -9.64 2.29
C PRO A 61 -11.43 -9.26 2.87
N THR A 62 -11.93 -10.02 3.85
CA THR A 62 -13.22 -9.72 4.49
C THR A 62 -13.16 -8.40 5.24
N LEU A 63 -12.07 -8.14 5.97
CA LEU A 63 -11.88 -6.88 6.70
C LEU A 63 -11.85 -5.68 5.75
N SER A 64 -11.08 -5.75 4.67
CA SER A 64 -11.00 -4.72 3.63
C SER A 64 -12.36 -4.39 3.06
N LYS A 65 -13.13 -5.43 2.68
CA LYS A 65 -14.47 -5.28 2.15
C LYS A 65 -15.39 -4.59 3.15
N THR A 66 -15.43 -5.04 4.40
CA THR A 66 -16.24 -4.42 5.45
C THR A 66 -15.87 -2.95 5.65
N ASN A 67 -14.58 -2.64 5.74
CA ASN A 67 -14.11 -1.26 5.90
C ASN A 67 -14.53 -0.36 4.73
N LEU A 68 -14.42 -0.85 3.50
CA LEU A 68 -14.85 -0.12 2.31
C LEU A 68 -16.36 0.08 2.26
N ASP A 69 -17.14 -0.95 2.60
CA ASP A 69 -18.60 -0.86 2.60
C ASP A 69 -19.08 0.13 3.67
N GLU A 70 -18.46 0.10 4.86
CA GLU A 70 -18.72 1.08 5.93
C GLU A 70 -18.33 2.51 5.53
N LEU A 71 -17.16 2.71 4.90
CA LEU A 71 -16.74 4.02 4.39
C LEU A 71 -17.72 4.55 3.35
N LYS A 72 -18.10 3.73 2.37
CA LYS A 72 -19.09 4.11 1.36
C LYS A 72 -20.43 4.47 1.98
N ALA A 73 -20.89 3.71 2.97
CA ALA A 73 -22.15 4.00 3.66
C ALA A 73 -22.10 5.34 4.40
N ARG A 74 -21.02 5.61 5.15
CA ARG A 74 -20.84 6.89 5.87
C ARG A 74 -20.70 8.09 4.93
N LEU A 75 -20.06 7.88 3.78
CA LEU A 75 -19.76 8.94 2.84
C LEU A 75 -20.88 9.22 1.83
N ASN A 76 -21.92 8.38 1.76
CA ASN A 76 -22.95 8.52 0.74
C ASN A 76 -24.00 9.61 1.12
N PRO A 77 -24.39 10.52 0.20
CA PRO A 77 -23.79 10.73 -1.12
C PRO A 77 -22.48 11.54 -1.05
N LEU A 78 -21.59 11.29 -2.02
CA LEU A 78 -20.43 12.18 -2.24
C LEU A 78 -20.87 13.47 -2.93
N THR A 79 -20.29 14.60 -2.53
CA THR A 79 -20.48 15.89 -3.22
C THR A 79 -19.83 15.88 -4.62
N ILE A 80 -19.98 16.95 -5.39
CA ILE A 80 -19.31 17.07 -6.69
C ILE A 80 -17.79 17.13 -6.49
N GLU A 81 -17.34 17.96 -5.56
CA GLU A 81 -15.93 18.20 -5.22
C GLU A 81 -15.26 16.92 -4.73
N GLU A 82 -15.94 16.15 -3.89
CA GLU A 82 -15.43 14.86 -3.40
C GLU A 82 -15.31 13.83 -4.51
N ARG A 83 -16.28 13.78 -5.44
CA ARG A 83 -16.21 12.88 -6.61
C ARG A 83 -15.07 13.29 -7.55
N ASP A 84 -14.86 14.59 -7.73
CA ASP A 84 -13.79 15.11 -8.58
C ASP A 84 -12.41 14.88 -7.97
N PHE A 85 -12.25 15.10 -6.66
CA PHE A 85 -11.06 14.70 -5.92
C PHE A 85 -10.79 13.19 -6.05
N TYR A 86 -11.79 12.36 -5.77
CA TYR A 86 -11.68 10.91 -5.86
C TYR A 86 -11.20 10.44 -7.24
N ARG A 87 -11.78 11.00 -8.33
CA ARG A 87 -11.38 10.66 -9.70
C ARG A 87 -9.95 11.11 -10.01
N ARG A 88 -9.56 12.32 -9.62
CA ARG A 88 -8.19 12.82 -9.85
C ARG A 88 -7.15 12.00 -9.09
N LEU A 89 -7.40 11.72 -7.81
CA LEU A 89 -6.49 10.91 -7.00
C LEU A 89 -6.34 9.50 -7.58
N LEU A 90 -7.44 8.83 -7.94
CA LEU A 90 -7.37 7.48 -8.53
C LEU A 90 -6.75 7.46 -9.95
N GLY A 91 -6.74 8.60 -10.65
CA GLY A 91 -6.08 8.76 -11.94
C GLY A 91 -4.58 9.07 -11.85
N ALA A 92 -4.04 9.30 -10.65
CA ALA A 92 -2.64 9.62 -10.46
C ALA A 92 -1.74 8.38 -10.52
N ASP A 93 -0.46 8.59 -10.83
CA ASP A 93 0.53 7.50 -10.91
C ASP A 93 1.10 7.17 -9.53
N PHE A 94 0.59 6.08 -8.93
CA PHE A 94 1.10 5.59 -7.65
C PHE A 94 2.34 4.71 -7.80
N TYR A 95 3.26 4.84 -6.85
CA TYR A 95 4.47 4.03 -6.74
C TYR A 95 4.60 3.49 -5.32
N ALA A 96 4.86 2.18 -5.20
CA ALA A 96 5.34 1.59 -3.97
C ALA A 96 6.85 1.80 -3.87
N VAL A 97 7.32 2.29 -2.73
CA VAL A 97 8.71 2.72 -2.53
C VAL A 97 9.35 1.92 -1.41
N HIS A 98 10.45 1.24 -1.74
CA HIS A 98 11.30 0.54 -0.77
C HIS A 98 12.65 1.23 -0.66
N ALA A 99 13.12 1.48 0.56
CA ALA A 99 14.41 2.11 0.82
C ALA A 99 15.35 1.10 1.48
N THR A 100 16.55 0.94 0.94
CA THR A 100 17.57 0.04 1.49
C THR A 100 18.97 0.45 1.04
N ASN A 101 19.99 0.12 1.83
CA ASN A 101 21.39 0.24 1.42
C ASN A 101 21.99 -1.09 0.95
N SER A 102 21.28 -2.21 1.14
CA SER A 102 21.76 -3.53 0.73
C SER A 102 21.89 -3.59 -0.79
N GLN A 103 23.03 -4.08 -1.27
CA GLN A 103 23.24 -4.38 -2.69
C GLN A 103 22.75 -5.79 -3.07
N ASP A 104 22.50 -6.66 -2.08
CA ASP A 104 22.04 -8.04 -2.28
C ASP A 104 20.57 -8.13 -2.71
N VAL A 105 19.91 -6.97 -2.87
CA VAL A 105 18.55 -6.86 -3.39
C VAL A 105 18.48 -6.93 -4.91
N MET A 106 19.63 -7.02 -5.61
CA MET A 106 19.67 -7.20 -7.05
C MET A 106 20.36 -8.53 -7.39
N ASN A 107 19.77 -9.28 -8.33
CA ASN A 107 20.43 -10.46 -8.88
C ASN A 107 21.42 -10.06 -10.00
N ARG A 108 22.07 -11.06 -10.61
CA ARG A 108 23.03 -10.84 -11.73
C ARG A 108 22.39 -10.23 -12.98
N GLN A 109 21.07 -10.36 -13.14
CA GLN A 109 20.28 -9.81 -14.23
C GLN A 109 19.77 -8.39 -13.93
N ALA A 110 20.16 -7.81 -12.79
CA ALA A 110 19.65 -6.55 -12.26
C ALA A 110 18.15 -6.56 -11.94
N ASP A 111 17.53 -7.73 -11.77
CA ASP A 111 16.17 -7.82 -11.22
C ASP A 111 16.21 -7.50 -9.73
N LEU A 112 15.20 -6.78 -9.27
CA LEU A 112 15.01 -6.44 -7.87
C LEU A 112 14.37 -7.63 -7.14
N VAL A 113 15.03 -8.13 -6.11
CA VAL A 113 14.57 -9.22 -5.24
C VAL A 113 14.62 -8.77 -3.78
N LEU A 114 13.43 -8.56 -3.20
CA LEU A 114 13.27 -8.18 -1.80
C LEU A 114 12.67 -9.34 -1.02
N PHE A 115 13.23 -9.63 0.15
CA PHE A 115 12.78 -10.71 1.02
C PHE A 115 12.16 -10.15 2.30
N SER A 116 11.13 -10.83 2.81
CA SER A 116 10.63 -10.61 4.17
C SER A 116 11.71 -10.94 5.20
N ARG A 117 11.58 -10.43 6.42
CA ARG A 117 12.50 -10.77 7.53
C ARG A 117 12.64 -12.28 7.70
N LYS A 118 11.52 -13.02 7.69
CA LYS A 118 11.55 -14.49 7.76
C LYS A 118 12.38 -15.13 6.66
N LYS A 119 12.28 -14.63 5.42
CA LYS A 119 13.06 -15.15 4.30
C LYS A 119 14.54 -14.76 4.37
N LEU A 120 14.87 -13.57 4.85
CA LEU A 120 16.25 -13.16 5.08
C LEU A 120 16.93 -14.10 6.09
N ILE A 121 16.27 -14.37 7.23
CA ILE A 121 16.75 -15.33 8.23
C ILE A 121 16.92 -16.73 7.62
N ALA A 122 15.89 -17.24 6.94
CA ALA A 122 15.95 -18.58 6.34
C ALA A 122 17.03 -18.74 5.26
N LYS A 123 17.48 -17.63 4.65
CA LYS A 123 18.54 -17.60 3.64
C LYS A 123 19.91 -17.19 4.18
N ASN A 124 20.03 -16.94 5.49
CA ASN A 124 21.23 -16.38 6.11
C ASN A 124 21.74 -15.10 5.44
N ILE A 125 20.82 -14.25 4.96
CA ILE A 125 21.17 -12.94 4.39
C ILE A 125 21.20 -11.93 5.54
N PRO A 126 22.32 -11.22 5.77
CA PRO A 126 22.40 -10.20 6.82
C PRO A 126 21.45 -9.02 6.58
N PHE A 127 20.85 -8.50 7.65
CA PHE A 127 20.02 -7.30 7.60
C PHE A 127 20.02 -6.58 8.96
N PRO A 128 19.67 -5.29 9.02
CA PRO A 128 19.58 -4.56 10.28
C PRO A 128 18.36 -5.06 11.08
N GLU A 129 18.61 -5.78 12.18
CA GLU A 129 17.58 -6.41 12.99
C GLU A 129 16.80 -5.41 13.84
N GLU A 130 17.37 -4.24 14.11
CA GLU A 130 16.80 -3.15 14.92
C GLU A 130 15.57 -2.50 14.30
N ASN A 131 15.35 -2.67 12.99
CA ASN A 131 14.19 -2.13 12.29
C ASN A 131 12.86 -2.82 12.66
N THR A 132 12.91 -3.99 13.30
CA THR A 132 11.73 -4.72 13.79
C THR A 132 12.11 -5.48 15.04
N ASN A 133 11.59 -5.07 16.20
CA ASN A 133 11.85 -5.69 17.48
C ASN A 133 10.85 -6.83 17.77
N ARG A 134 11.09 -7.59 18.85
CA ARG A 134 10.23 -8.72 19.25
C ARG A 134 8.80 -8.29 19.60
N HIS A 135 8.62 -7.10 20.16
CA HIS A 135 7.28 -6.58 20.48
C HIS A 135 6.47 -6.35 19.20
N ASP A 136 7.06 -5.80 18.15
CA ASP A 136 6.40 -5.59 16.86
C ASP A 136 5.89 -6.93 16.28
N ILE A 137 6.74 -7.96 16.33
CA ILE A 137 6.43 -9.32 15.87
C ILE A 137 5.31 -9.94 16.71
N ASP A 138 5.37 -9.84 18.04
CA ASP A 138 4.36 -10.42 18.92
C ASP A 138 2.98 -9.74 18.78
N MET A 139 2.97 -8.43 18.52
CA MET A 139 1.75 -7.64 18.47
C MET A 139 1.05 -7.71 17.10
N ILE A 140 1.79 -7.58 15.99
CA ILE A 140 1.22 -7.56 14.64
C ILE A 140 1.48 -8.86 13.88
N ALA A 141 2.66 -9.47 14.04
CA ALA A 141 3.12 -10.67 13.34
C ALA A 141 3.23 -10.52 11.80
N SER A 142 3.67 -9.34 11.32
CA SER A 142 3.90 -9.02 9.90
C SER A 142 5.33 -9.26 9.43
N ASP A 143 6.15 -10.00 10.17
CA ASP A 143 7.57 -10.27 9.88
C ASP A 143 7.80 -11.17 8.64
N ASP A 144 6.72 -11.71 8.06
CA ASP A 144 6.75 -12.40 6.77
C ASP A 144 6.23 -11.51 5.62
N ASN A 145 6.21 -10.18 5.78
CA ASN A 145 5.91 -9.23 4.73
C ASN A 145 7.16 -8.40 4.33
N VAL A 146 7.16 -7.92 3.09
CA VAL A 146 8.04 -6.86 2.59
C VAL A 146 7.26 -5.55 2.65
N PHE A 147 7.89 -4.50 3.18
CA PHE A 147 7.24 -3.22 3.44
C PHE A 147 7.62 -2.17 2.41
N PHE A 148 6.63 -1.36 2.01
CA PHE A 148 6.80 -0.23 1.12
C PHE A 148 6.02 0.97 1.68
N SER A 149 6.54 2.18 1.48
CA SER A 149 5.69 3.37 1.51
C SER A 149 4.96 3.54 0.18
N LEU A 150 3.94 4.39 0.15
CA LEU A 150 3.25 4.79 -1.06
C LEU A 150 3.61 6.24 -1.39
N GLU A 151 3.93 6.51 -2.66
CA GLU A 151 4.18 7.85 -3.19
C GLU A 151 3.39 8.04 -4.49
N ILE A 152 3.10 9.30 -4.82
CA ILE A 152 2.44 9.68 -6.07
C ILE A 152 3.47 10.40 -6.95
N GLY A 153 3.47 10.11 -8.25
CA GLY A 153 4.47 10.63 -9.19
C GLY A 153 5.80 9.89 -9.12
N LEU A 154 6.55 9.95 -10.23
CA LEU A 154 7.82 9.23 -10.38
C LEU A 154 8.94 9.85 -9.53
N LYS A 155 9.03 11.19 -9.52
CA LYS A 155 10.03 11.90 -8.72
C LYS A 155 9.87 11.49 -7.24
N PRO A 156 10.95 11.11 -6.54
CA PRO A 156 10.83 10.80 -5.13
C PRO A 156 10.35 12.01 -4.33
N SER A 157 9.38 11.80 -3.45
CA SER A 157 8.82 12.89 -2.62
C SER A 157 9.57 13.07 -1.30
N LYS A 158 10.28 12.05 -0.83
CA LYS A 158 11.18 12.13 0.33
C LYS A 158 12.54 12.66 -0.10
N ASN A 159 12.69 13.98 -0.11
CA ASN A 159 14.01 14.59 -0.25
C ASN A 159 14.83 14.37 1.03
N PRO A 160 16.11 13.99 0.94
CA PRO A 160 17.00 13.92 2.10
C PRO A 160 17.06 15.27 2.81
N ILE A 161 16.79 15.30 4.12
CA ILE A 161 17.14 16.45 4.95
C ILE A 161 18.59 16.21 5.40
N ASP A 162 19.47 17.19 5.19
CA ASP A 162 20.91 17.12 5.52
C ASP A 162 21.67 15.95 4.87
N GLY A 163 21.27 15.56 3.65
CA GLY A 163 21.91 14.46 2.92
C GLY A 163 21.60 13.06 3.48
N LYS A 164 20.74 12.95 4.50
CA LYS A 164 20.25 11.67 5.04
C LYS A 164 18.90 11.34 4.39
N GLY A 165 18.86 10.27 3.60
CA GLY A 165 17.64 9.76 2.97
C GLY A 165 16.70 9.11 3.99
N SER A 166 15.95 8.09 3.56
CA SER A 166 15.16 7.27 4.47
C SER A 166 16.04 6.68 5.57
N ARG A 167 15.52 6.55 6.80
CA ARG A 167 16.23 5.85 7.90
C ARG A 167 16.62 4.41 7.54
N PHE A 168 15.94 3.83 6.55
CA PHE A 168 16.18 2.47 6.06
C PHE A 168 17.24 2.41 4.95
N GLY A 169 17.63 3.55 4.38
CA GLY A 169 18.67 3.62 3.37
C GLY A 169 18.54 4.80 2.41
N ASN A 170 19.62 5.06 1.69
CA ASN A 170 19.75 6.15 0.73
C ASN A 170 19.47 5.72 -0.72
N THR A 171 19.24 4.43 -0.98
CA THR A 171 18.77 3.94 -2.29
C THR A 171 17.28 3.65 -2.21
N LEU A 172 16.51 4.29 -3.09
CA LEU A 172 15.07 4.06 -3.24
C LEU A 172 14.80 3.24 -4.49
N TYR A 173 13.94 2.25 -4.33
CA TYR A 173 13.36 1.48 -5.42
C TYR A 173 11.88 1.84 -5.51
N LYS A 174 11.47 2.52 -6.58
CA LYS A 174 10.07 2.85 -6.87
C LYS A 174 9.54 1.86 -7.90
N ILE A 175 8.46 1.16 -7.55
CA ILE A 175 7.79 0.20 -8.44
C ILE A 175 6.40 0.77 -8.73
N PRO A 176 5.98 0.90 -10.01
CA PRO A 176 4.62 1.31 -10.33
C PRO A 176 3.62 0.44 -9.59
N PHE A 177 2.66 1.04 -8.89
CA PHE A 177 1.66 0.30 -8.14
C PHE A 177 0.72 -0.49 -9.06
N THR A 178 0.73 -0.17 -10.36
CA THR A 178 0.13 -0.96 -11.44
C THR A 178 0.81 -2.31 -11.70
N ASN A 179 1.95 -2.62 -11.06
CA ASN A 179 2.58 -3.93 -11.14
C ASN A 179 1.75 -5.01 -10.40
N SER A 180 1.58 -6.19 -11.02
CA SER A 180 0.76 -7.29 -10.47
C SER A 180 1.30 -7.87 -9.16
N ILE A 181 2.54 -7.59 -8.77
CA ILE A 181 3.06 -8.01 -7.45
C ILE A 181 2.23 -7.46 -6.28
N PHE A 182 1.49 -6.36 -6.50
CA PHE A 182 0.67 -5.71 -5.48
C PHE A 182 -0.77 -6.21 -5.42
N ASP A 183 -1.18 -7.14 -6.30
CA ASP A 183 -2.58 -7.62 -6.36
C ASP A 183 -3.05 -8.30 -5.06
N PHE A 184 -2.11 -8.89 -4.31
CA PHE A 184 -2.38 -9.52 -3.01
C PHE A 184 -1.67 -8.80 -1.85
N SER A 185 -1.30 -7.54 -2.06
CA SER A 185 -0.78 -6.69 -1.00
C SER A 185 -1.88 -6.23 -0.04
N SER A 186 -1.48 -5.78 1.13
CA SER A 186 -2.36 -5.06 2.07
C SER A 186 -1.77 -3.71 2.42
N MET A 187 -2.62 -2.80 2.87
CA MET A 187 -2.24 -1.47 3.35
C MET A 187 -2.74 -1.30 4.78
N ALA A 188 -1.94 -0.63 5.60
CA ALA A 188 -2.43 0.09 6.77
C ALA A 188 -2.23 1.60 6.55
N LEU A 189 -3.24 2.41 6.85
CA LEU A 189 -3.14 3.87 6.73
C LEU A 189 -2.22 4.49 7.79
N LEU A 190 -2.14 3.88 8.97
CA LEU A 190 -1.26 4.30 10.07
C LEU A 190 -0.47 3.10 10.58
N ASP A 191 0.55 3.39 11.39
CA ASP A 191 1.30 2.37 12.13
C ASP A 191 0.34 1.59 13.03
N LEU A 192 0.22 0.28 12.80
CA LEU A 192 -0.68 -0.58 13.58
C LEU A 192 -0.13 -0.89 14.98
N LEU A 193 0.97 -0.31 15.45
CA LEU A 193 1.40 -0.38 16.85
C LEU A 193 0.95 0.85 17.61
N THR A 194 1.23 2.03 17.07
CA THR A 194 0.99 3.30 17.79
C THR A 194 -0.33 3.96 17.41
N LEU A 195 -0.82 3.75 16.18
CA LEU A 195 -1.93 4.50 15.56
C LEU A 195 -1.71 6.02 15.56
N GLU A 196 -0.46 6.46 15.69
CA GLU A 196 -0.11 7.87 15.69
C GLU A 196 -0.36 8.48 14.31
N THR A 197 -0.99 9.65 14.32
CA THR A 197 -1.12 10.47 13.12
C THR A 197 0.17 11.28 12.91
N PRO A 198 0.59 11.49 11.65
CA PRO A 198 1.75 12.34 11.37
C PRO A 198 1.44 13.80 11.75
N SER A 199 2.51 14.57 12.03
CA SER A 199 2.40 16.02 12.12
C SER A 199 1.99 16.55 10.74
N CYS A 200 0.79 17.14 10.66
CA CYS A 200 0.25 17.61 9.40
C CYS A 200 1.01 18.86 8.93
N GLN A 201 1.53 18.80 7.70
CA GLN A 201 2.26 19.90 7.05
C GLN A 201 1.58 20.35 5.76
N ILE A 202 0.28 20.06 5.60
CA ILE A 202 -0.48 20.48 4.42
C ILE A 202 -0.60 22.01 4.45
N GLY A 203 -0.03 22.67 3.45
CA GLY A 203 -0.09 24.12 3.30
C GLY A 203 -1.53 24.61 3.07
N GLY A 204 -1.83 25.81 3.56
CA GLY A 204 -3.15 26.43 3.39
C GLY A 204 -4.19 26.06 4.44
N LEU A 205 -3.95 25.03 5.26
CA LEU A 205 -4.85 24.71 6.38
C LEU A 205 -4.80 25.76 7.49
N SER A 206 -5.98 26.08 8.03
CA SER A 206 -6.14 26.92 9.21
C SER A 206 -5.56 26.25 10.46
N ARG A 207 -5.29 27.06 11.50
CA ARG A 207 -4.86 26.54 12.81
C ARG A 207 -5.88 25.57 13.41
N GLU A 208 -7.16 25.81 13.19
CA GLU A 208 -8.23 24.94 13.67
C GLU A 208 -8.23 23.61 12.91
N GLY A 209 -8.09 23.63 11.59
CA GLY A 209 -7.95 22.43 10.78
C GLY A 209 -6.77 21.57 11.24
N LEU A 210 -5.60 22.18 11.44
CA LEU A 210 -4.42 21.48 11.98
C LEU A 210 -4.69 20.87 13.37
N ARG A 211 -5.41 21.57 14.24
CA ARG A 211 -5.82 21.08 15.56
C ARG A 211 -6.75 19.87 15.44
N THR A 212 -7.82 19.97 14.66
CA THR A 212 -8.75 18.86 14.39
C THR A 212 -8.00 17.63 13.87
N LEU A 213 -7.11 17.84 12.90
CA LEU A 213 -6.28 16.79 12.34
C LEU A 213 -5.38 16.14 13.40
N SER A 214 -4.76 16.90 14.30
CA SER A 214 -3.89 16.35 15.34
C SER A 214 -4.61 15.48 16.39
N MET A 215 -5.91 15.73 16.63
CA MET A 215 -6.68 15.05 17.67
C MET A 215 -7.43 13.80 17.17
N ARG A 216 -7.45 13.54 15.85
CA ARG A 216 -8.27 12.48 15.26
C ARG A 216 -7.83 11.05 15.60
N PHE A 217 -6.61 10.86 16.11
CA PHE A 217 -6.07 9.51 16.35
C PHE A 217 -6.93 8.69 17.33
N TYR A 218 -7.64 9.34 18.26
CA TYR A 218 -8.57 8.69 19.18
C TYR A 218 -9.79 8.05 18.48
N LEU A 219 -10.10 8.47 17.25
CA LEU A 219 -11.27 7.99 16.51
C LEU A 219 -10.99 6.68 15.77
N TYR A 220 -9.73 6.32 15.56
CA TYR A 220 -9.37 5.19 14.74
C TYR A 220 -9.40 3.87 15.49
N LYS A 221 -10.22 2.94 14.99
CA LYS A 221 -10.09 1.53 15.34
C LYS A 221 -9.03 0.91 14.43
N ARG A 222 -8.02 0.28 15.02
CA ARG A 222 -6.91 -0.36 14.30
C ARG A 222 -7.31 -1.13 13.04
N HIS A 223 -8.37 -1.93 13.12
CA HIS A 223 -8.81 -2.75 12.00
C HIS A 223 -9.49 -1.95 10.88
N SER A 224 -10.08 -0.78 11.16
CA SER A 224 -10.75 0.05 10.15
C SER A 224 -9.78 0.77 9.21
N LEU A 225 -8.48 0.71 9.50
CA LEU A 225 -7.42 1.34 8.71
C LEU A 225 -6.76 0.40 7.69
N CYS A 226 -7.26 -0.84 7.59
CA CYS A 226 -6.64 -1.90 6.81
C CYS A 226 -7.41 -2.17 5.52
N PHE A 227 -6.68 -2.28 4.41
CA PHE A 227 -7.23 -2.60 3.09
C PHE A 227 -6.40 -3.70 2.42
N TYR A 228 -7.02 -4.48 1.54
CA TYR A 228 -6.42 -5.66 0.91
C TYR A 228 -6.75 -5.70 -0.56
N SER A 229 -5.75 -6.02 -1.39
CA SER A 229 -5.73 -5.89 -2.84
C SER A 229 -5.46 -4.47 -3.31
N ARG A 230 -4.73 -4.37 -4.42
CA ARG A 230 -4.37 -3.10 -5.06
C ARG A 230 -5.58 -2.19 -5.28
N LYS A 231 -6.71 -2.74 -5.77
CA LYS A 231 -7.92 -1.97 -6.04
C LYS A 231 -8.49 -1.38 -4.76
N ASP A 232 -8.69 -2.20 -3.74
CA ASP A 232 -9.29 -1.74 -2.49
C ASP A 232 -8.39 -0.78 -1.73
N ILE A 233 -7.06 -0.95 -1.84
CA ILE A 233 -6.06 -0.06 -1.23
C ILE A 233 -6.26 1.38 -1.71
N LEU A 234 -6.30 1.61 -3.03
CA LEU A 234 -6.45 2.96 -3.57
C LEU A 234 -7.84 3.55 -3.28
N ASN A 235 -8.88 2.71 -3.35
CA ASN A 235 -10.24 3.11 -2.99
C ASN A 235 -10.36 3.50 -1.52
N GLY A 236 -9.79 2.69 -0.63
CA GLY A 236 -9.78 2.91 0.81
C GLY A 236 -9.04 4.19 1.14
N LEU A 237 -7.87 4.41 0.55
CA LEU A 237 -7.11 5.65 0.70
C LEU A 237 -7.94 6.87 0.29
N ALA A 238 -8.50 6.87 -0.91
CA ALA A 238 -9.26 8.01 -1.43
C ALA A 238 -10.47 8.35 -0.55
N LEU A 239 -11.24 7.33 -0.15
CA LEU A 239 -12.40 7.51 0.71
C LEU A 239 -12.00 7.94 2.13
N SER A 240 -10.90 7.42 2.68
CA SER A 240 -10.41 7.85 3.99
C SER A 240 -9.90 9.29 3.99
N ILE A 241 -9.32 9.79 2.89
CA ILE A 241 -8.97 11.21 2.77
C ILE A 241 -10.25 12.06 2.76
N ILE A 242 -11.28 11.66 2.01
CA ILE A 242 -12.57 12.36 1.96
C ILE A 242 -13.23 12.38 3.35
N GLU A 243 -13.24 11.25 4.05
CA GLU A 243 -13.75 11.15 5.43
C GLU A 243 -13.05 12.16 6.34
N VAL A 244 -11.72 12.25 6.28
CA VAL A 244 -10.98 13.24 7.05
C VAL A 244 -11.30 14.68 6.63
N ALA A 245 -11.47 14.94 5.33
CA ALA A 245 -11.80 16.27 4.83
C ALA A 245 -13.17 16.77 5.32
N ARG A 246 -14.15 15.87 5.51
CA ARG A 246 -15.49 16.20 6.04
C ARG A 246 -15.49 16.65 7.51
N GLU A 247 -14.46 16.29 8.26
CA GLU A 247 -14.31 16.73 9.66
C GLU A 247 -13.76 18.16 9.78
N LEU A 248 -13.36 18.78 8.66
CA LEU A 248 -12.80 20.12 8.63
C LEU A 248 -13.87 21.16 8.31
N ASN A 249 -13.55 22.43 8.59
CA ASN A 249 -14.38 23.53 8.10
C ASN A 249 -14.31 23.63 6.57
N ALA A 250 -15.24 24.36 5.96
CA ALA A 250 -15.39 24.42 4.50
C ALA A 250 -14.13 24.91 3.76
N GLU A 251 -13.40 25.88 4.31
CA GLU A 251 -12.17 26.38 3.69
C GLU A 251 -11.07 25.33 3.71
N ASP A 252 -10.86 24.67 4.85
CA ASP A 252 -9.86 23.61 5.01
C ASP A 252 -10.21 22.35 4.20
N GLN A 253 -11.50 22.02 4.12
CA GLN A 253 -11.99 20.95 3.25
C GLN A 253 -11.63 21.24 1.79
N LYS A 254 -11.80 22.48 1.34
CA LYS A 254 -11.44 22.91 -0.02
C LYS A 254 -9.94 22.79 -0.29
N VAL A 255 -9.07 23.08 0.69
CA VAL A 255 -7.62 22.87 0.54
C VAL A 255 -7.31 21.42 0.20
N ILE A 256 -7.88 20.46 0.92
CA ILE A 256 -7.66 19.02 0.66
C ILE A 256 -8.29 18.60 -0.67
N LEU A 257 -9.58 18.92 -0.87
CA LEU A 257 -10.34 18.45 -2.02
C LEU A 257 -9.93 19.11 -3.33
N SER A 258 -9.22 20.24 -3.33
CA SER A 258 -8.76 20.92 -4.55
C SER A 258 -7.43 20.38 -5.10
N ALA A 259 -6.68 19.59 -4.32
CA ALA A 259 -5.39 19.03 -4.74
C ALA A 259 -5.45 18.32 -6.09
N SER A 260 -4.50 18.62 -6.97
CA SER A 260 -4.49 18.27 -8.38
C SER A 260 -3.13 17.78 -8.90
N SER A 261 -2.05 18.10 -8.20
CA SER A 261 -0.69 17.72 -8.57
C SER A 261 -0.13 16.59 -7.71
N ASP A 262 0.89 15.90 -8.22
CA ASP A 262 1.60 14.85 -7.49
C ASP A 262 2.14 15.35 -6.14
N ASP A 263 2.70 16.56 -6.09
CA ASP A 263 3.24 17.14 -4.87
C ASP A 263 2.13 17.41 -3.84
N GLU A 264 1.00 18.02 -4.26
CA GLU A 264 -0.14 18.25 -3.36
C GLU A 264 -0.73 16.94 -2.81
N PHE A 265 -0.84 15.90 -3.65
CA PHE A 265 -1.33 14.61 -3.17
C PHE A 265 -0.34 13.92 -2.23
N ASN A 266 0.97 14.02 -2.47
CA ASN A 266 1.98 13.53 -1.52
C ASN A 266 1.93 14.28 -0.19
N ASP A 267 1.70 15.60 -0.22
CA ASP A 267 1.54 16.45 0.96
C ASP A 267 0.33 16.01 1.79
N ILE A 268 -0.81 15.76 1.13
CA ILE A 268 -2.00 15.18 1.77
C ILE A 268 -1.68 13.80 2.35
N LEU A 269 -1.08 12.91 1.56
CA LEU A 269 -0.79 11.54 1.98
C LEU A 269 0.08 11.50 3.24
N ARG A 270 1.17 12.28 3.26
CA ARG A 270 2.11 12.33 4.39
C ARG A 270 1.59 13.15 5.58
N GLY A 271 0.73 14.13 5.33
CA GLY A 271 0.10 14.95 6.37
C GLY A 271 -1.07 14.26 7.05
N LEU A 272 -1.74 13.34 6.35
CA LEU A 272 -2.88 12.59 6.89
C LEU A 272 -2.49 11.19 7.37
N PHE A 273 -1.53 10.53 6.75
CA PHE A 273 -1.31 9.11 6.95
C PHE A 273 0.19 8.74 7.01
N ARG A 274 0.45 7.55 7.56
CA ARG A 274 1.75 6.88 7.51
C ARG A 274 1.55 5.56 6.78
N VAL A 275 1.20 5.67 5.50
CA VAL A 275 0.81 4.52 4.69
C VAL A 275 1.93 3.49 4.61
N GLU A 276 1.57 2.25 4.94
CA GLU A 276 2.44 1.09 4.86
C GLU A 276 1.78 0.00 4.03
N ILE A 277 2.38 -0.27 2.86
CA ILE A 277 2.02 -1.39 1.99
C ILE A 277 2.84 -2.62 2.41
N LYS A 278 2.15 -3.75 2.59
CA LYS A 278 2.72 -5.04 2.97
C LYS A 278 2.52 -6.02 1.82
N VAL A 279 3.62 -6.49 1.24
CA VAL A 279 3.61 -7.55 0.24
C VAL A 279 4.05 -8.87 0.88
N PRO A 280 3.27 -9.95 0.77
CA PRO A 280 3.62 -11.22 1.39
C PRO A 280 4.94 -11.82 0.89
N ASN A 281 5.78 -12.24 1.84
CA ASN A 281 6.93 -13.13 1.71
C ASN A 281 8.14 -12.64 0.89
N MET A 282 7.94 -12.26 -0.38
CA MET A 282 9.00 -11.72 -1.23
C MET A 282 8.43 -10.89 -2.39
N VAL A 283 9.25 -9.98 -2.90
CA VAL A 283 8.98 -9.22 -4.11
C VAL A 283 10.08 -9.49 -5.12
N GLY A 284 9.70 -9.86 -6.33
CA GLY A 284 10.59 -10.02 -7.47
C GLY A 284 10.10 -9.16 -8.63
N VAL A 285 10.93 -8.24 -9.11
CA VAL A 285 10.59 -7.29 -10.19
C VAL A 285 11.71 -7.30 -11.21
N VAL A 286 11.33 -7.54 -12.47
CA VAL A 286 12.29 -7.62 -13.59
C VAL A 286 12.93 -6.26 -13.83
N PHE A 287 14.20 -6.25 -14.24
CA PHE A 287 14.87 -5.02 -14.67
C PHE A 287 14.02 -4.24 -15.70
N GLY A 288 13.96 -2.92 -15.54
CA GLY A 288 13.11 -2.04 -16.36
C GLY A 288 11.66 -1.88 -15.86
N GLN A 289 11.22 -2.67 -14.87
CA GLN A 289 9.89 -2.52 -14.25
C GLN A 289 9.92 -1.76 -12.91
N TYR A 290 11.08 -1.21 -12.55
CA TYR A 290 11.27 -0.39 -11.36
C TYR A 290 12.26 0.73 -11.66
N PHE A 291 12.21 1.79 -10.84
CA PHE A 291 13.13 2.91 -10.90
C PHE A 291 14.02 2.90 -9.67
N ARG A 292 15.31 3.20 -9.87
CA ARG A 292 16.30 3.27 -8.80
C ARG A 292 16.78 4.71 -8.65
N PHE A 293 16.67 5.25 -7.45
CA PHE A 293 17.19 6.55 -7.07
C PHE A 293 18.23 6.37 -5.96
N HIS A 294 19.28 7.18 -5.97
CA HIS A 294 20.32 7.13 -4.95
C HIS A 294 20.62 8.55 -4.45
N TYR A 295 20.71 8.69 -3.13
CA TYR A 295 21.04 9.95 -2.47
C TYR A 295 22.41 9.89 -1.82
N GLY A 296 23.16 10.99 -1.95
CA GLY A 296 24.56 11.07 -1.49
C GLY A 296 25.55 10.86 -2.63
N ALA A 297 26.78 11.35 -2.44
CA ALA A 297 27.87 11.13 -3.39
C ALA A 297 28.19 9.62 -3.44
N ARG A 298 28.34 9.08 -4.64
CA ARG A 298 28.98 7.77 -4.84
C ARG A 298 30.35 7.83 -4.15
N ARG A 299 30.51 7.15 -3.03
CA ARG A 299 31.84 6.82 -2.49
C ARG A 299 32.30 5.52 -3.10
#